data_AF-A0A0F9MEV1-F1
#
_entry.id   AF-A0A0F9MEV1-F1
#
_cell.length_a   1.000
_cell.length_b   1.000
_cell.length_c   1.000
_cell.angle_alpha   90.00
_cell.angle_beta   90.00
_cell.angle_gamma   90.00
#
_symmetry.space_group_name_H-M   'P 1'
#
loop_
_entity.id
_entity.type
_entity.pdbx_description
1 polymer ?
#
loop_
_entity_poly.entity_id
_entity_poly.type
_entity_poly.pdbx_seq_one_letter_code
_entity_poly.pdbx_strand_id
1 'polypeptide(L)'
;MTDVLVDGDVFGILDQGKLLWGPYFISPTTCAVVFIQATTTDVVFARTTNAGDNPPTWATTVLHTGTDIRFAAWFDQETPGDTGTLVHVLIMDALLGDNMFYRSFDISDASLGTLRTVDAVVTISSTSTENQCAITKTRSGNLVAAFSTQSEIECYRSTDSGATWTDRADVFETTTEEDHLLLFPANTGDDDDACAVFWDKSADEISLKMYDESADTWTEFATLIAATAVDDPFQYHIDGAVRHSDSHVLVAWHSDNDTTGDDIETADLTVDSIASPTVTAKTNVVTNQAGSGAVGMLINQQNDDVYVAYCKGGTWQSLTDVVFHKSTDGMGVWGTEQAYTDSASDDFRLASGGRTVGDGGGRFMPVWYDDDETEIRHSDSNDVEIAAASTATSLLPRYGHPMRHLIGR
;
A
#
# COMPACT_ATOMS: atom_id res chain seq x y z
N MET A 1 3.73 -18.05 20.23
CA MET A 1 2.88 -17.34 21.21
C MET A 1 1.46 -17.49 20.71
N THR A 2 0.53 -16.55 20.87
CA THR A 2 -0.76 -16.57 20.14
C THR A 2 -0.83 -15.28 19.36
N ASP A 3 -1.30 -15.35 18.12
CA ASP A 3 -1.49 -14.14 17.32
C ASP A 3 -2.43 -13.16 18.02
N VAL A 4 -2.19 -11.88 17.81
CA VAL A 4 -2.87 -10.78 18.47
C VAL A 4 -4.01 -10.25 17.59
N LEU A 5 -5.21 -10.18 18.15
CA LEU A 5 -6.38 -9.63 17.49
C LEU A 5 -6.25 -8.10 17.32
N VAL A 6 -6.43 -7.63 16.08
CA VAL A 6 -6.60 -6.21 15.74
C VAL A 6 -8.08 -5.83 15.85
N ASP A 7 -8.94 -6.56 15.14
CA ASP A 7 -10.40 -6.41 15.18
C ASP A 7 -11.07 -7.75 14.79
N GLY A 8 -12.25 -8.03 15.36
CA GLY A 8 -13.01 -9.27 15.14
C GLY A 8 -14.41 -9.04 14.56
N ASP A 9 -14.67 -7.85 14.02
CA ASP A 9 -15.89 -7.51 13.27
C ASP A 9 -15.50 -6.97 11.89
N VAL A 10 -14.92 -7.84 11.06
CA VAL A 10 -14.29 -7.47 9.80
C VAL A 10 -15.09 -8.00 8.61
N PHE A 11 -15.21 -7.21 7.53
CA PHE A 11 -16.03 -7.53 6.38
C PHE A 11 -15.58 -8.84 5.69
N GLY A 12 -16.52 -9.76 5.45
CA GLY A 12 -16.22 -11.14 5.02
C GLY A 12 -15.67 -11.34 3.61
N ILE A 13 -15.25 -10.26 2.93
CA ILE A 13 -14.67 -10.30 1.57
C ILE A 13 -13.46 -9.36 1.47
N LEU A 14 -12.69 -9.26 2.55
CA LEU A 14 -11.56 -8.34 2.63
C LEU A 14 -10.50 -8.59 1.54
N ASP A 15 -10.32 -9.85 1.16
CA ASP A 15 -9.40 -10.36 0.15
C ASP A 15 -9.80 -9.98 -1.30
N GLN A 16 -11.09 -9.82 -1.57
CA GLN A 16 -11.63 -9.56 -2.92
C GLN A 16 -11.41 -8.16 -3.48
N GLY A 17 -10.76 -7.27 -2.73
CA GLY A 17 -10.49 -5.90 -3.21
C GLY A 17 -9.36 -5.21 -2.46
N LYS A 18 -8.46 -5.98 -1.84
CA LYS A 18 -7.39 -5.47 -0.98
C LYS A 18 -7.92 -4.47 0.06
N LEU A 19 -8.94 -4.87 0.82
CA LEU A 19 -9.66 -4.01 1.76
C LEU A 19 -9.00 -3.95 3.14
N LEU A 20 -7.68 -4.10 3.16
CA LEU A 20 -6.84 -4.03 4.35
C LEU A 20 -5.57 -3.26 4.02
N TRP A 21 -5.43 -2.08 4.60
CA TRP A 21 -4.30 -1.18 4.34
C TRP A 21 -3.56 -0.84 5.63
N GLY A 22 -2.23 -0.76 5.53
CA GLY A 22 -1.34 -0.62 6.68
C GLY A 22 -0.69 -1.95 7.08
N PRO A 23 -0.11 -2.06 8.29
CA PRO A 23 -0.06 -1.02 9.30
C PRO A 23 0.87 0.13 8.91
N TYR A 24 0.42 1.36 9.16
CA TYR A 24 1.20 2.57 8.94
C TYR A 24 1.86 3.01 10.25
N PHE A 25 3.18 2.90 10.36
CA PHE A 25 3.92 3.27 11.57
C PHE A 25 4.41 4.73 11.52
N ILE A 26 4.25 5.43 12.64
CA ILE A 26 4.88 6.76 12.87
C ILE A 26 5.97 6.71 13.96
N SER A 27 6.05 5.58 14.69
CA SER A 27 7.09 5.25 15.67
C SER A 27 7.06 3.74 15.94
N PRO A 28 8.06 3.15 16.61
CA PRO A 28 8.09 1.71 16.91
C PRO A 28 6.89 1.18 17.70
N THR A 29 6.06 2.06 18.27
CA THR A 29 4.89 1.69 19.08
C THR A 29 3.57 2.24 18.56
N THR A 30 3.55 3.13 17.58
CA THR A 30 2.29 3.76 17.15
C THR A 30 2.04 3.52 15.68
N CYS A 31 0.93 2.83 15.37
CA CYS A 31 0.48 2.57 14.01
C CYS A 31 -1.05 2.50 13.90
N ALA A 32 -1.53 2.48 12.66
CA ALA A 32 -2.93 2.27 12.34
C ALA A 32 -3.10 1.34 11.13
N VAL A 33 -4.24 0.65 11.09
CA VAL A 33 -4.69 -0.23 10.00
C VAL A 33 -6.09 0.23 9.59
N VAL A 34 -6.38 0.25 8.29
CA VAL A 34 -7.68 0.67 7.72
C VAL A 34 -8.38 -0.55 7.11
N PHE A 35 -9.68 -0.71 7.37
CA PHE A 35 -10.50 -1.83 6.89
C PHE A 35 -12.00 -1.47 6.90
N ILE A 36 -12.85 -2.37 6.41
CA ILE A 36 -14.32 -2.26 6.48
C ILE A 36 -14.85 -3.19 7.57
N GLN A 37 -15.75 -2.69 8.42
CA GLN A 37 -16.42 -3.50 9.44
C GLN A 37 -17.56 -4.37 8.84
N ALA A 38 -17.69 -5.61 9.31
CA ALA A 38 -18.75 -6.50 8.83
C ALA A 38 -20.15 -6.03 9.23
N THR A 39 -20.34 -5.65 10.50
CA THR A 39 -21.67 -5.36 11.02
C THR A 39 -22.29 -4.09 10.45
N THR A 40 -21.47 -3.07 10.17
CA THR A 40 -21.93 -1.74 9.74
C THR A 40 -21.64 -1.43 8.28
N THR A 41 -20.71 -2.17 7.63
CA THR A 41 -20.15 -1.81 6.32
C THR A 41 -19.53 -0.40 6.28
N ASP A 42 -19.04 0.06 7.43
CA ASP A 42 -18.35 1.34 7.57
C ASP A 42 -16.85 1.15 7.31
N VAL A 43 -16.21 2.08 6.61
CA VAL A 43 -14.75 2.19 6.63
C VAL A 43 -14.29 2.73 7.98
N VAL A 44 -13.36 2.02 8.61
CA VAL A 44 -12.78 2.35 9.91
C VAL A 44 -11.27 2.27 9.89
N PHE A 45 -10.62 2.82 10.92
CA PHE A 45 -9.26 2.44 11.24
C PHE A 45 -9.15 1.96 12.69
N ALA A 46 -8.31 0.95 12.92
CA ALA A 46 -7.85 0.56 14.24
C ALA A 46 -6.47 1.17 14.48
N ARG A 47 -6.25 1.77 15.65
CA ARG A 47 -4.98 2.39 16.04
C ARG A 47 -4.48 1.82 17.35
N THR A 48 -3.17 1.66 17.47
CA THR A 48 -2.47 1.30 18.70
C THR A 48 -1.36 2.30 19.03
N THR A 49 -1.01 2.43 20.32
CA THR A 49 0.16 3.20 20.79
C THR A 49 1.20 2.34 21.51
N ASN A 50 1.02 1.02 21.49
CA ASN A 50 1.95 0.04 22.06
C ASN A 50 2.32 -1.08 21.07
N ALA A 51 2.34 -0.79 19.76
CA ALA A 51 2.57 -1.77 18.68
C ALA A 51 1.58 -2.95 18.68
N GLY A 52 0.41 -2.79 19.31
CA GLY A 52 -0.51 -3.90 19.49
C GLY A 52 -0.01 -4.94 20.50
N ASP A 53 1.06 -4.68 21.26
CA ASP A 53 1.64 -5.59 22.24
C ASP A 53 0.61 -6.00 23.32
N ASN A 54 0.78 -7.19 23.92
CA ASN A 54 -0.14 -7.77 24.90
C ASN A 54 -0.14 -7.04 26.27
N PRO A 55 -1.31 -6.58 26.80
CA PRO A 55 -2.64 -6.72 26.22
C PRO A 55 -2.88 -5.78 25.04
N PRO A 56 -3.52 -6.24 23.95
CA PRO A 56 -3.74 -5.43 22.76
C PRO A 56 -4.49 -4.14 23.09
N THR A 57 -4.05 -3.02 22.49
CA THR A 57 -4.63 -1.69 22.72
C THR A 57 -5.30 -1.08 21.48
N TRP A 58 -5.67 -1.92 20.51
CA TRP A 58 -6.33 -1.47 19.30
C TRP A 58 -7.65 -0.76 19.64
N ALA A 59 -7.77 0.48 19.15
CA ALA A 59 -8.96 1.29 19.27
C ALA A 59 -9.47 1.65 17.88
N THR A 60 -10.69 1.21 17.59
CA THR A 60 -11.35 1.40 16.29
C THR A 60 -12.09 2.74 16.24
N THR A 61 -11.94 3.47 15.14
CA THR A 61 -12.58 4.76 14.87
C THR A 61 -13.20 4.76 13.48
N VAL A 62 -14.46 5.21 13.38
CA VAL A 62 -15.21 5.27 12.12
C VAL A 62 -14.73 6.44 11.26
N LEU A 63 -14.29 6.15 10.03
CA LEU A 63 -13.91 7.15 9.02
C LEU A 63 -15.12 7.61 8.22
N HIS A 64 -15.98 6.68 7.84
CA HIS A 64 -17.18 6.95 7.09
C HIS A 64 -18.30 6.03 7.56
N THR A 65 -19.53 6.54 7.59
CA THR A 65 -20.71 5.75 7.92
C THR A 65 -21.54 5.59 6.66
N GLY A 66 -21.66 4.37 6.15
CA GLY A 66 -22.20 4.13 4.81
C GLY A 66 -22.47 2.65 4.52
N THR A 67 -22.65 2.35 3.24
CA THR A 67 -22.51 0.98 2.72
C THR A 67 -21.25 0.96 1.88
N ASP A 68 -20.12 1.08 2.58
CA ASP A 68 -18.82 1.16 1.96
C ASP A 68 -18.41 -0.23 1.48
N ILE A 69 -18.00 -0.30 0.22
CA ILE A 69 -17.69 -1.58 -0.45
C ILE A 69 -16.24 -1.67 -0.92
N ARG A 70 -15.59 -0.53 -1.13
CA ARG A 70 -14.19 -0.40 -1.54
C ARG A 70 -13.56 0.84 -0.92
N PHE A 71 -12.26 0.79 -0.68
CA PHE A 71 -11.47 1.95 -0.33
C PHE A 71 -10.02 1.75 -0.74
N ALA A 72 -9.28 2.85 -0.82
CA ALA A 72 -7.83 2.85 -0.96
C ALA A 72 -7.23 3.84 0.03
N ALA A 73 -6.02 3.56 0.49
CA ALA A 73 -5.31 4.41 1.45
C ALA A 73 -3.91 4.77 0.96
N TRP A 74 -3.46 5.98 1.32
CA TRP A 74 -2.08 6.43 1.12
C TRP A 74 -1.59 7.13 2.37
N PHE A 75 -0.51 6.64 2.96
CA PHE A 75 0.14 7.27 4.10
C PHE A 75 1.16 8.33 3.64
N ASP A 76 1.18 9.50 4.30
CA ASP A 76 2.11 10.60 3.97
C ASP A 76 3.53 10.10 3.70
N GLN A 77 4.10 9.26 4.61
CA GLN A 77 5.49 8.77 4.51
C GLN A 77 5.69 7.63 3.48
N GLU A 78 4.68 7.27 2.69
CA GLU A 78 4.89 6.53 1.44
C GLU A 78 5.43 7.45 0.33
N THR A 79 5.28 8.77 0.50
CA THR A 79 5.77 9.79 -0.44
C THR A 79 7.21 10.17 -0.07
N PRO A 80 8.19 10.04 -0.99
CA PRO A 80 9.56 10.43 -0.72
C PRO A 80 9.68 11.89 -0.25
N GLY A 81 10.30 12.09 0.92
CA GLY A 81 10.52 13.40 1.51
C GLY A 81 9.38 13.93 2.39
N ASP A 82 8.25 13.24 2.47
CA ASP A 82 7.16 13.59 3.37
C ASP A 82 7.35 12.95 4.74
N THR A 83 7.14 13.75 5.79
CA THR A 83 7.28 13.35 7.20
C THR A 83 5.96 13.47 7.95
N GLY A 84 4.86 13.69 7.24
CA GLY A 84 3.53 13.79 7.80
C GLY A 84 3.07 12.50 8.46
N THR A 85 1.95 12.60 9.18
CA THR A 85 1.34 11.50 9.92
C THR A 85 -0.09 11.21 9.45
N LEU A 86 -0.51 11.82 8.34
CA LEU A 86 -1.83 11.64 7.79
C LEU A 86 -1.89 10.38 6.92
N VAL A 87 -3.02 9.69 7.00
CA VAL A 87 -3.43 8.69 6.03
C VAL A 87 -4.60 9.27 5.25
N HIS A 88 -4.48 9.26 3.93
CA HIS A 88 -5.47 9.72 2.97
C HIS A 88 -6.30 8.53 2.51
N VAL A 89 -7.62 8.57 2.68
CA VAL A 89 -8.51 7.46 2.35
C VAL A 89 -9.54 7.89 1.31
N LEU A 90 -9.56 7.21 0.17
CA LEU A 90 -10.64 7.27 -0.81
C LEU A 90 -11.64 6.15 -0.51
N ILE A 91 -12.93 6.46 -0.51
CA ILE A 91 -14.01 5.58 -0.03
C ILE A 91 -15.10 5.51 -1.10
N MET A 92 -15.54 4.29 -1.41
CA MET A 92 -16.64 4.02 -2.34
C MET A 92 -17.86 3.55 -1.56
N ASP A 93 -18.90 4.39 -1.54
CA ASP A 93 -20.16 4.12 -0.84
C ASP A 93 -21.29 3.85 -1.83
N ALA A 94 -21.94 2.68 -1.70
CA ALA A 94 -23.03 2.25 -2.56
C ALA A 94 -24.43 2.55 -1.96
N LEU A 95 -24.52 3.36 -0.91
CA LEU A 95 -25.80 3.72 -0.28
C LEU A 95 -26.43 4.98 -0.89
N LEU A 96 -27.71 4.86 -1.30
CA LEU A 96 -28.65 5.98 -1.55
C LEU A 96 -28.05 7.22 -2.23
N GLY A 97 -27.47 7.02 -3.41
CA GLY A 97 -26.96 8.09 -4.26
C GLY A 97 -25.48 7.97 -4.56
N ASP A 98 -24.91 6.76 -4.47
CA ASP A 98 -23.63 6.29 -5.00
C ASP A 98 -22.58 7.40 -5.10
N ASN A 99 -21.67 7.45 -4.13
CA ASN A 99 -20.69 8.53 -4.05
C ASN A 99 -19.28 7.99 -3.86
N MET A 100 -18.32 8.75 -4.39
CA MET A 100 -16.93 8.65 -3.99
C MET A 100 -16.64 9.71 -2.93
N PHE A 101 -16.14 9.28 -1.78
CA PHE A 101 -15.74 10.15 -0.69
C PHE A 101 -14.23 10.14 -0.47
N TYR A 102 -13.73 11.21 0.13
CA TYR A 102 -12.38 11.31 0.65
C TYR A 102 -12.42 11.74 2.11
N ARG A 103 -11.57 11.13 2.92
CA ARG A 103 -11.27 11.58 4.28
C ARG A 103 -9.83 11.24 4.65
N SER A 104 -9.19 12.10 5.42
CA SER A 104 -7.92 11.79 6.07
C SER A 104 -8.08 11.58 7.58
N PHE A 105 -7.12 10.92 8.20
CA PHE A 105 -6.94 10.90 9.65
C PHE A 105 -5.46 11.00 10.02
N ASP A 106 -5.18 11.50 11.22
CA ASP A 106 -3.82 11.59 11.75
C ASP A 106 -3.53 10.42 12.70
N ILE A 107 -2.49 9.63 12.40
CA ILE A 107 -2.09 8.49 13.23
C ILE A 107 -1.60 8.97 14.62
N SER A 108 -1.08 10.20 14.75
CA SER A 108 -0.50 10.69 16.00
C SER A 108 -1.53 10.85 17.12
N ASP A 109 -2.74 11.31 16.80
CA ASP A 109 -3.78 11.63 17.77
C ASP A 109 -5.18 11.10 17.43
N ALA A 110 -5.31 10.33 16.34
CA ALA A 110 -6.57 9.80 15.83
C ALA A 110 -7.59 10.88 15.39
N SER A 111 -7.13 12.11 15.15
CA SER A 111 -8.01 13.17 14.66
C SER A 111 -8.44 12.91 13.22
N LEU A 112 -9.68 13.28 12.90
CA LEU A 112 -10.28 13.10 11.59
C LEU A 112 -10.30 14.40 10.81
N GLY A 113 -9.92 14.32 9.53
CA GLY A 113 -10.18 15.35 8.54
C GLY A 113 -11.68 15.55 8.26
N THR A 114 -11.98 16.58 7.49
CA THR A 114 -13.35 16.81 6.99
C THR A 114 -13.66 15.82 5.87
N LEU A 115 -14.78 15.10 5.97
CA LEU A 115 -15.29 14.25 4.88
C LEU A 115 -15.64 15.12 3.66
N ARG A 116 -15.18 14.72 2.48
CA ARG A 116 -15.43 15.42 1.21
C ARG A 116 -15.99 14.45 0.20
N THR A 117 -16.91 14.92 -0.63
CA THR A 117 -17.32 14.20 -1.84
C THR A 117 -16.32 14.49 -2.94
N VAL A 118 -15.79 13.43 -3.54
CA VAL A 118 -14.92 13.47 -4.73
C VAL A 118 -15.82 13.47 -5.97
N ASP A 119 -16.75 12.51 -6.02
CA ASP A 119 -17.75 12.39 -7.07
C ASP A 119 -19.13 12.12 -6.43
N ALA A 120 -20.13 12.89 -6.85
CA ALA A 120 -21.49 12.84 -6.33
C ALA A 120 -22.51 12.26 -7.33
N VAL A 121 -22.05 11.85 -8.51
CA VAL A 121 -22.90 11.39 -9.62
C VAL A 121 -22.44 10.05 -10.18
N VAL A 122 -21.55 9.35 -9.48
CA VAL A 122 -21.09 8.02 -9.84
C VAL A 122 -22.21 6.99 -9.69
N THR A 123 -22.17 5.90 -10.45
CA THR A 123 -23.02 4.72 -10.31
C THR A 123 -22.19 3.57 -9.77
N ILE A 124 -22.56 3.02 -8.61
CA ILE A 124 -21.79 1.99 -7.92
C ILE A 124 -22.66 0.74 -7.73
N SER A 125 -22.20 -0.39 -8.28
CA SER A 125 -22.84 -1.68 -8.02
C SER A 125 -22.36 -2.26 -6.69
N SER A 126 -23.24 -2.33 -5.69
CA SER A 126 -22.92 -2.89 -4.36
C SER A 126 -22.57 -4.38 -4.36
N THR A 127 -22.79 -5.08 -5.49
CA THR A 127 -22.49 -6.51 -5.63
C THR A 127 -21.34 -6.79 -6.59
N SER A 128 -20.75 -5.76 -7.19
CA SER A 128 -19.61 -5.93 -8.10
C SER A 128 -18.34 -6.16 -7.28
N THR A 129 -17.70 -7.31 -7.49
CA THR A 129 -16.36 -7.60 -6.97
C THR A 129 -15.28 -6.82 -7.74
N GLU A 130 -15.63 -6.30 -8.91
CA GLU A 130 -14.71 -5.64 -9.84
C GLU A 130 -14.66 -4.12 -9.66
N ASN A 131 -15.37 -3.57 -8.67
CA ASN A 131 -15.17 -2.17 -8.31
C ASN A 131 -13.74 -1.96 -7.79
N GLN A 132 -13.03 -0.98 -8.34
CA GLN A 132 -11.65 -0.68 -7.98
C GLN A 132 -11.47 0.78 -7.62
N CYS A 133 -10.52 1.04 -6.73
CA CYS A 133 -10.04 2.38 -6.47
C CYS A 133 -8.60 2.40 -6.00
N ALA A 134 -7.91 3.50 -6.26
CA ALA A 134 -6.57 3.76 -5.75
C ALA A 134 -6.41 5.25 -5.45
N ILE A 135 -5.47 5.56 -4.55
CA ILE A 135 -5.08 6.94 -4.22
C ILE A 135 -3.57 6.99 -4.01
N THR A 136 -2.96 8.09 -4.43
CA THR A 136 -1.56 8.40 -4.11
C THR A 136 -1.39 9.88 -3.83
N LYS A 137 -0.26 10.24 -3.23
CA LYS A 137 0.20 11.62 -3.06
C LYS A 137 1.44 11.84 -3.90
N THR A 138 1.41 12.84 -4.77
CA THR A 138 2.54 13.24 -5.61
C THR A 138 3.63 13.89 -4.75
N ARG A 139 4.84 14.06 -5.29
CA ARG A 139 5.96 14.68 -4.55
C ARG A 139 5.71 16.15 -4.19
N SER A 140 4.86 16.84 -4.96
CA SER A 140 4.40 18.20 -4.66
C SER A 140 3.34 18.27 -3.54
N GLY A 141 2.78 17.11 -3.15
CA GLY A 141 1.73 17.00 -2.13
C GLY A 141 0.30 17.03 -2.68
N ASN A 142 0.11 16.98 -4.00
CA ASN A 142 -1.21 16.81 -4.59
C ASN A 142 -1.69 15.36 -4.41
N LEU A 143 -3.01 15.17 -4.30
CA LEU A 143 -3.61 13.84 -4.24
C LEU A 143 -4.16 13.48 -5.61
N VAL A 144 -3.87 12.26 -6.08
CA VAL A 144 -4.44 11.68 -7.29
C VAL A 144 -5.22 10.44 -6.88
N ALA A 145 -6.48 10.35 -7.33
CA ALA A 145 -7.38 9.25 -7.04
C ALA A 145 -8.01 8.75 -8.34
N ALA A 146 -8.07 7.44 -8.52
CA ALA A 146 -8.72 6.82 -9.68
C ALA A 146 -9.64 5.70 -9.23
N PHE A 147 -10.72 5.47 -9.96
CA PHE A 147 -11.66 4.38 -9.69
C PHE A 147 -12.36 3.88 -10.95
N SER A 148 -12.86 2.64 -10.86
CA SER A 148 -13.71 1.98 -11.87
C SER A 148 -14.89 1.30 -11.17
N THR A 149 -16.08 1.43 -11.74
CA THR A 149 -17.32 0.81 -11.25
C THR A 149 -17.98 -0.16 -12.24
N GLN A 150 -17.24 -0.59 -13.26
CA GLN A 150 -17.75 -1.26 -14.48
C GLN A 150 -18.80 -0.48 -15.30
N SER A 151 -19.14 0.73 -14.88
CA SER A 151 -20.07 1.60 -15.59
C SER A 151 -19.45 2.96 -15.86
N GLU A 152 -18.56 3.38 -14.98
CA GLU A 152 -17.81 4.61 -15.04
C GLU A 152 -16.35 4.33 -14.65
N ILE A 153 -15.46 5.10 -15.26
CA ILE A 153 -14.04 5.17 -14.95
C ILE A 153 -13.73 6.65 -14.80
N GLU A 154 -13.03 7.02 -13.75
CA GLU A 154 -12.76 8.42 -13.47
C GLU A 154 -11.38 8.56 -12.80
N CYS A 155 -10.73 9.70 -13.05
CA CYS A 155 -9.53 10.12 -12.35
C CYS A 155 -9.71 11.54 -11.82
N TYR A 156 -9.44 11.74 -10.54
CA TYR A 156 -9.57 13.02 -9.87
C TYR A 156 -8.26 13.45 -9.22
N ARG A 157 -8.03 14.75 -9.17
CA ARG A 157 -6.92 15.37 -8.46
C ARG A 157 -7.35 16.47 -7.51
N SER A 158 -6.73 16.49 -6.34
CA SER A 158 -6.79 17.59 -5.39
C SER A 158 -5.43 18.28 -5.25
N THR A 159 -5.43 19.61 -5.33
CA THR A 159 -4.23 20.45 -5.11
C THR A 159 -4.28 21.24 -3.79
N ASP A 160 -5.21 20.89 -2.90
CA ASP A 160 -5.48 21.58 -1.64
C ASP A 160 -5.69 20.61 -0.47
N SER A 161 -4.90 19.52 -0.47
CA SER A 161 -4.91 18.47 0.56
C SER A 161 -6.27 17.76 0.69
N GLY A 162 -6.96 17.58 -0.44
CA GLY A 162 -8.22 16.86 -0.55
C GLY A 162 -9.46 17.70 -0.24
N ALA A 163 -9.36 19.03 -0.15
CA ALA A 163 -10.50 19.89 0.15
C ALA A 163 -11.42 20.11 -1.07
N THR A 164 -10.85 20.16 -2.27
CA THR A 164 -11.55 20.16 -3.56
C THR A 164 -10.91 19.18 -4.54
N TRP A 165 -11.72 18.65 -5.45
CA TRP A 165 -11.32 17.64 -6.44
C TRP A 165 -11.70 18.11 -7.84
N THR A 166 -10.81 17.84 -8.80
CA THR A 166 -10.98 18.18 -10.22
C THR A 166 -10.73 16.97 -11.07
N ASP A 167 -11.59 16.75 -12.05
CA ASP A 167 -11.49 15.72 -13.07
C ASP A 167 -10.17 15.80 -13.87
N ARG A 168 -9.69 14.64 -14.33
CA ARG A 168 -8.42 14.39 -15.03
C ARG A 168 -8.56 13.25 -16.01
N ALA A 169 -7.58 13.10 -16.90
CA ALA A 169 -7.54 11.95 -17.80
C ALA A 169 -7.64 10.62 -17.04
N ASP A 170 -8.49 9.73 -17.55
CA ASP A 170 -8.71 8.40 -17.00
C ASP A 170 -7.51 7.48 -17.22
N VAL A 171 -7.22 6.66 -16.20
CA VAL A 171 -6.16 5.64 -16.24
C VAL A 171 -6.63 4.31 -16.84
N PHE A 172 -7.91 3.99 -16.63
CA PHE A 172 -8.58 2.83 -17.22
C PHE A 172 -8.91 3.11 -18.69
N GLU A 173 -9.04 2.08 -19.51
CA GLU A 173 -9.17 2.23 -20.95
C GLU A 173 -10.63 2.15 -21.39
N THR A 174 -11.40 1.30 -20.72
CA THR A 174 -12.84 1.19 -20.93
C THR A 174 -13.60 1.02 -19.63
N THR A 175 -14.89 1.38 -19.66
CA THR A 175 -15.79 1.21 -18.51
C THR A 175 -16.12 -0.24 -18.23
N THR A 176 -15.73 -1.20 -19.06
CA THR A 176 -16.10 -2.62 -18.91
C THR A 176 -14.93 -3.49 -18.45
N GLU A 177 -13.78 -2.89 -18.23
CA GLU A 177 -12.59 -3.59 -17.75
C GLU A 177 -12.69 -3.89 -16.26
N GLU A 178 -12.17 -5.07 -15.90
CA GLU A 178 -12.12 -5.61 -14.54
C GLU A 178 -10.72 -5.43 -13.92
N ASP A 179 -9.96 -4.49 -14.47
CA ASP A 179 -8.53 -4.34 -14.23
C ASP A 179 -8.20 -3.77 -12.86
N HIS A 180 -7.01 -4.09 -12.38
CA HIS A 180 -6.53 -3.68 -11.06
C HIS A 180 -5.47 -2.60 -11.18
N LEU A 181 -5.36 -1.71 -10.19
CA LEU A 181 -4.28 -0.74 -10.21
C LEU A 181 -3.81 -0.30 -8.83
N LEU A 182 -2.52 0.05 -8.78
CA LEU A 182 -1.88 0.74 -7.67
C LEU A 182 -1.31 2.06 -8.19
N LEU A 183 -1.56 3.16 -7.47
CA LEU A 183 -1.00 4.48 -7.78
C LEU A 183 0.22 4.78 -6.92
N PHE A 184 1.21 5.45 -7.51
CA PHE A 184 2.43 5.92 -6.84
C PHE A 184 2.83 7.31 -7.36
N PRO A 185 3.58 8.11 -6.56
CA PRO A 185 4.24 9.30 -7.09
C PRO A 185 5.29 8.91 -8.13
N ALA A 186 5.40 9.69 -9.20
CA ALA A 186 6.49 9.55 -10.16
C ALA A 186 7.68 10.45 -9.77
N ASN A 187 8.90 10.05 -10.17
CA ASN A 187 10.14 10.78 -9.90
C ASN A 187 10.63 11.59 -11.12
N THR A 188 9.71 12.21 -11.86
CA THR A 188 10.04 12.94 -13.08
C THR A 188 10.61 14.34 -12.78
N GLY A 189 10.79 15.17 -13.81
CA GLY A 189 11.10 16.58 -13.63
C GLY A 189 9.94 17.42 -13.09
N ASP A 190 8.72 16.88 -13.09
CA ASP A 190 7.52 17.48 -12.54
C ASP A 190 7.12 16.73 -11.26
N ASP A 191 6.99 17.46 -10.15
CA ASP A 191 6.63 16.86 -8.86
C ASP A 191 5.12 16.57 -8.76
N ASP A 192 4.34 17.00 -9.75
CA ASP A 192 2.90 16.73 -9.90
C ASP A 192 2.59 15.43 -10.66
N ASP A 193 3.59 14.78 -11.26
CA ASP A 193 3.41 13.53 -12.02
C ASP A 193 3.18 12.33 -11.10
N ALA A 194 2.47 11.34 -11.63
CA ALA A 194 2.16 10.07 -10.97
C ALA A 194 2.40 8.89 -11.91
N CYS A 195 2.36 7.68 -11.37
CA CYS A 195 2.37 6.46 -12.17
C CYS A 195 1.40 5.42 -11.60
N ALA A 196 0.98 4.50 -12.45
CA ALA A 196 0.15 3.37 -12.10
C ALA A 196 0.85 2.06 -12.47
N VAL A 197 0.82 1.12 -11.55
CA VAL A 197 1.03 -0.30 -11.85
C VAL A 197 -0.36 -0.85 -12.15
N PHE A 198 -0.58 -1.24 -13.40
CA PHE A 198 -1.89 -1.58 -13.94
C PHE A 198 -1.90 -3.06 -14.32
N TRP A 199 -2.83 -3.84 -13.79
CA TRP A 199 -2.98 -5.26 -14.08
C TRP A 199 -4.19 -5.42 -15.00
N ASP A 200 -3.92 -5.67 -16.27
CA ASP A 200 -4.92 -6.00 -17.28
C ASP A 200 -5.30 -7.48 -17.12
N LYS A 201 -6.49 -7.70 -16.55
CA LYS A 201 -7.03 -9.03 -16.29
C LYS A 201 -7.39 -9.77 -17.57
N SER A 202 -7.79 -9.03 -18.60
CA SER A 202 -8.23 -9.61 -19.87
C SER A 202 -7.07 -10.11 -20.73
N ALA A 203 -5.89 -9.53 -20.54
CA ALA A 203 -4.65 -9.89 -21.23
C ALA A 203 -3.73 -10.81 -20.40
N ASP A 204 -3.98 -10.99 -19.10
CA ASP A 204 -3.04 -11.59 -18.15
C ASP A 204 -1.68 -10.84 -18.12
N GLU A 205 -1.73 -9.50 -18.12
CA GLU A 205 -0.54 -8.64 -18.21
C GLU A 205 -0.51 -7.60 -17.08
N ILE A 206 0.70 -7.23 -16.64
CA ILE A 206 0.90 -6.07 -15.76
C ILE A 206 1.73 -5.06 -16.53
N SER A 207 1.22 -3.84 -16.66
CA SER A 207 1.85 -2.72 -17.35
C SER A 207 2.17 -1.57 -16.39
N LEU A 208 3.05 -0.68 -16.86
CA LEU A 208 3.33 0.59 -16.22
C LEU A 208 2.65 1.69 -17.04
N LYS A 209 1.87 2.54 -16.38
CA LYS A 209 1.29 3.76 -16.96
C LYS A 209 1.87 4.98 -16.24
N MET A 210 2.26 6.00 -16.99
CA MET A 210 2.76 7.28 -16.44
C MET A 210 1.75 8.39 -16.70
N TYR A 211 1.48 9.22 -15.69
CA TYR A 211 0.62 10.38 -15.79
C TYR A 211 1.46 11.66 -15.86
N ASP A 212 1.28 12.41 -16.95
CA ASP A 212 1.86 13.74 -17.16
C ASP A 212 0.81 14.78 -16.75
N GLU A 213 1.04 15.48 -15.64
CA GLU A 213 0.10 16.47 -15.16
C GLU A 213 -0.07 17.63 -16.13
N SER A 214 1.04 18.07 -16.70
CA SER A 214 1.09 19.27 -17.52
C SER A 214 0.36 19.08 -18.86
N ALA A 215 0.32 17.83 -19.33
CA ALA A 215 -0.41 17.41 -20.52
C ALA A 215 -1.82 16.90 -20.21
N ASP A 216 -2.10 16.52 -18.96
CA ASP A 216 -3.32 15.80 -18.52
C ASP A 216 -3.55 14.54 -19.36
N THR A 217 -2.55 13.65 -19.35
CA THR A 217 -2.57 12.40 -20.14
C THR A 217 -1.89 11.25 -19.42
N TRP A 218 -2.46 10.05 -19.58
CA TRP A 218 -1.79 8.79 -19.27
C TRP A 218 -1.08 8.22 -20.50
N THR A 219 0.12 7.69 -20.31
CA THR A 219 0.87 6.95 -21.32
C THR A 219 1.19 5.56 -20.77
N GLU A 220 0.71 4.52 -21.45
CA GLU A 220 1.09 3.14 -21.18
C GLU A 220 2.38 2.76 -21.90
N PHE A 221 3.23 1.99 -21.22
CA PHE A 221 4.51 1.55 -21.75
C PHE A 221 4.46 0.16 -22.35
N ALA A 222 5.04 0.04 -23.55
CA ALA A 222 5.14 -1.24 -24.25
C ALA A 222 6.04 -2.27 -23.55
N THR A 223 6.91 -1.84 -22.62
CA THR A 223 7.66 -2.76 -21.76
C THR A 223 6.77 -3.12 -20.57
N LEU A 224 6.19 -4.31 -20.62
CA LEU A 224 5.37 -4.85 -19.54
C LEU A 224 6.21 -5.13 -18.28
N ILE A 225 5.57 -4.98 -17.13
CA ILE A 225 6.06 -5.49 -15.83
C ILE A 225 6.00 -7.02 -15.85
N ALA A 226 4.87 -7.57 -16.31
CA ALA A 226 4.65 -8.99 -16.50
C ALA A 226 3.83 -9.23 -17.77
N ALA A 227 4.20 -10.24 -18.56
CA ALA A 227 3.48 -10.62 -19.78
C ALA A 227 2.57 -11.85 -19.60
N THR A 228 2.58 -12.45 -18.41
CA THR A 228 1.84 -13.66 -18.06
C THR A 228 1.53 -13.66 -16.56
N ALA A 229 0.83 -12.63 -16.09
CA ALA A 229 0.34 -12.53 -14.72
C ALA A 229 -1.15 -12.87 -14.71
N VAL A 230 -1.46 -14.15 -14.49
CA VAL A 230 -2.85 -14.60 -14.44
C VAL A 230 -3.49 -14.08 -13.16
N ASP A 231 -4.60 -13.37 -13.30
CA ASP A 231 -5.34 -12.82 -12.17
C ASP A 231 -6.20 -13.88 -11.46
N ASP A 232 -6.46 -13.68 -10.16
CA ASP A 232 -7.52 -14.38 -9.44
C ASP A 232 -8.71 -13.42 -9.25
N PRO A 233 -9.92 -13.76 -9.75
CA PRO A 233 -11.08 -12.89 -9.67
C PRO A 233 -11.53 -12.55 -8.24
N PHE A 234 -10.99 -13.22 -7.23
CA PHE A 234 -11.32 -13.05 -5.82
C PHE A 234 -10.13 -12.58 -4.98
N GLN A 235 -8.91 -12.48 -5.51
CA GLN A 235 -7.74 -12.24 -4.66
C GLN A 235 -6.75 -11.28 -5.29
N TYR A 236 -6.52 -10.16 -4.60
CA TYR A 236 -5.57 -9.15 -5.03
C TYR A 236 -4.12 -9.58 -4.71
N HIS A 237 -3.43 -10.12 -5.70
CA HIS A 237 -2.11 -10.72 -5.52
C HIS A 237 -0.94 -9.80 -5.93
N ILE A 238 -1.05 -8.50 -5.67
CA ILE A 238 0.00 -7.52 -5.96
C ILE A 238 0.15 -6.49 -4.85
N ASP A 239 1.39 -6.12 -4.55
CA ASP A 239 1.71 -4.94 -3.77
C ASP A 239 2.95 -4.21 -4.28
N GLY A 240 3.05 -2.93 -3.93
CA GLY A 240 4.09 -2.04 -4.38
C GLY A 240 4.44 -1.00 -3.32
N ALA A 241 5.68 -0.52 -3.34
CA ALA A 241 6.17 0.48 -2.40
C ALA A 241 7.26 1.34 -3.05
N VAL A 242 7.32 2.62 -2.68
CA VAL A 242 8.33 3.56 -3.18
C VAL A 242 9.58 3.46 -2.31
N ARG A 243 10.75 3.20 -2.91
CA ARG A 243 12.04 3.27 -2.23
C ARG A 243 12.51 4.73 -2.18
N HIS A 244 12.67 5.31 -1.00
CA HIS A 244 12.94 6.74 -0.85
C HIS A 244 14.34 7.16 -1.32
N SER A 245 15.32 6.24 -1.30
CA SER A 245 16.71 6.56 -1.63
C SER A 245 16.92 6.94 -3.10
N ASP A 246 16.07 6.43 -4.00
CA ASP A 246 16.11 6.72 -5.45
C ASP A 246 14.72 6.97 -6.09
N SER A 247 13.65 6.90 -5.29
CA SER A 247 12.25 7.06 -5.74
C SER A 247 11.83 6.06 -6.82
N HIS A 248 12.45 4.88 -6.83
CA HIS A 248 11.96 3.77 -7.63
C HIS A 248 10.72 3.15 -6.98
N VAL A 249 9.83 2.58 -7.80
CA VAL A 249 8.72 1.76 -7.30
C VAL A 249 9.17 0.30 -7.37
N LEU A 250 9.16 -0.38 -6.23
CA LEU A 250 9.36 -1.82 -6.17
C LEU A 250 7.98 -2.47 -6.18
N VAL A 251 7.84 -3.59 -6.88
CA VAL A 251 6.58 -4.35 -6.95
C VAL A 251 6.85 -5.84 -6.76
N ALA A 252 5.89 -6.50 -6.13
CA ALA A 252 5.83 -7.94 -5.97
C ALA A 252 4.42 -8.42 -6.31
N TRP A 253 4.32 -9.49 -7.09
CA TRP A 253 3.03 -10.05 -7.52
C TRP A 253 3.12 -11.56 -7.68
N HIS A 254 1.96 -12.19 -7.79
CA HIS A 254 1.85 -13.60 -8.09
C HIS A 254 1.70 -13.84 -9.58
N SER A 255 2.46 -14.78 -10.15
CA SER A 255 2.48 -14.99 -11.60
C SER A 255 1.33 -15.84 -12.15
N ASP A 256 0.72 -16.70 -11.33
CA ASP A 256 -0.39 -17.57 -11.74
C ASP A 256 -1.40 -17.72 -10.58
N ASN A 257 -2.34 -18.66 -10.65
CA ASN A 257 -3.27 -18.93 -9.55
C ASN A 257 -3.13 -20.35 -8.97
N ASP A 258 -2.33 -20.47 -7.90
CA ASP A 258 -2.16 -21.69 -7.12
C ASP A 258 -1.74 -22.91 -7.98
N THR A 259 -0.83 -22.67 -8.93
CA THR A 259 -0.29 -23.73 -9.77
C THR A 259 1.11 -24.12 -9.34
N THR A 260 1.54 -25.35 -9.64
CA THR A 260 2.91 -25.79 -9.32
C THR A 260 3.99 -24.95 -10.02
N GLY A 261 3.61 -24.16 -11.02
CA GLY A 261 4.50 -23.30 -11.76
C GLY A 261 4.59 -21.88 -11.20
N ASP A 262 3.87 -21.58 -10.12
CA ASP A 262 3.68 -20.18 -9.77
C ASP A 262 4.68 -19.61 -8.78
N ASP A 263 4.90 -18.33 -9.00
CA ASP A 263 6.02 -17.57 -8.50
C ASP A 263 5.47 -16.34 -7.80
N ILE A 264 6.20 -15.85 -6.81
CA ILE A 264 6.06 -14.46 -6.37
C ILE A 264 7.17 -13.69 -7.08
N GLU A 265 6.83 -13.09 -8.22
CA GLU A 265 7.73 -12.32 -9.07
C GLU A 265 7.94 -10.91 -8.52
N THR A 266 9.05 -10.27 -8.92
CA THR A 266 9.35 -8.91 -8.51
C THR A 266 9.99 -8.08 -9.61
N ALA A 267 9.77 -6.77 -9.57
CA ALA A 267 10.36 -5.82 -10.50
C ALA A 267 10.71 -4.50 -9.80
N ASP A 268 11.76 -3.86 -10.30
CA ASP A 268 12.20 -2.52 -9.94
C ASP A 268 11.84 -1.57 -11.09
N LEU A 269 11.01 -0.56 -10.81
CA LEU A 269 10.49 0.40 -11.77
C LEU A 269 11.16 1.76 -11.57
N THR A 270 11.88 2.21 -12.58
CA THR A 270 12.40 3.58 -12.64
C THR A 270 11.35 4.46 -13.29
N VAL A 271 10.71 5.30 -12.48
CA VAL A 271 9.57 6.16 -12.85
C VAL A 271 9.99 7.63 -13.00
N ASP A 272 11.17 7.87 -13.57
CA ASP A 272 11.84 9.18 -13.66
C ASP A 272 11.59 9.94 -14.98
N SER A 273 10.82 9.34 -15.89
CA SER A 273 10.55 9.89 -17.22
C SER A 273 9.16 9.50 -17.70
N ILE A 274 8.36 10.50 -18.08
CA ILE A 274 7.07 10.31 -18.78
C ILE A 274 7.24 9.64 -20.14
N ALA A 275 8.42 9.68 -20.77
CA ALA A 275 8.59 9.15 -22.13
C ALA A 275 9.37 7.82 -22.17
N SER A 276 10.06 7.47 -21.08
CA SER A 276 11.02 6.38 -21.07
C SER A 276 11.31 5.85 -19.64
N PRO A 277 10.28 5.51 -18.85
CA PRO A 277 10.49 4.76 -17.63
C PRO A 277 11.06 3.38 -17.98
N THR A 278 11.64 2.71 -17.00
CA THR A 278 12.21 1.38 -17.21
C THR A 278 11.67 0.38 -16.21
N VAL A 279 11.38 -0.82 -16.70
CA VAL A 279 11.03 -1.99 -15.91
C VAL A 279 12.24 -2.91 -15.88
N THR A 280 12.70 -3.28 -14.69
CA THR A 280 13.76 -4.28 -14.50
C THR A 280 13.23 -5.43 -13.66
N ALA A 281 13.05 -6.60 -14.29
CA ALA A 281 12.73 -7.83 -13.56
C ALA A 281 13.84 -8.15 -12.53
N LYS A 282 13.40 -8.59 -11.35
CA LYS A 282 14.26 -8.90 -10.20
C LYS A 282 14.16 -10.39 -9.88
N THR A 283 14.82 -10.81 -8.80
CA THR A 283 14.78 -12.22 -8.40
C THR A 283 13.42 -12.52 -7.77
N ASN A 284 12.73 -13.57 -8.23
CA ASN A 284 11.46 -14.01 -7.63
C ASN A 284 11.67 -14.30 -6.13
N VAL A 285 10.71 -13.92 -5.28
CA VAL A 285 10.73 -14.22 -3.84
C VAL A 285 10.70 -15.72 -3.62
N VAL A 286 9.81 -16.41 -4.35
CA VAL A 286 9.72 -17.87 -4.45
C VAL A 286 9.55 -18.30 -5.90
N THR A 287 9.87 -19.56 -6.19
CA THR A 287 9.83 -20.10 -7.55
C THR A 287 9.21 -21.48 -7.59
N ASN A 288 8.23 -21.70 -8.47
CA ASN A 288 7.45 -22.93 -8.65
C ASN A 288 6.85 -23.44 -7.34
N GLN A 289 6.14 -22.57 -6.63
CA GLN A 289 5.53 -22.83 -5.33
C GLN A 289 4.02 -22.62 -5.39
N ALA A 290 3.28 -23.71 -5.63
CA ALA A 290 1.85 -23.72 -5.39
C ALA A 290 1.53 -23.42 -3.92
N GLY A 291 0.31 -22.95 -3.68
CA GLY A 291 -0.23 -22.69 -2.36
C GLY A 291 0.29 -21.40 -1.75
N SER A 292 0.79 -20.46 -2.54
CA SER A 292 1.14 -19.10 -2.08
C SER A 292 0.25 -18.02 -2.70
N GLY A 293 0.23 -16.83 -2.10
CA GLY A 293 -0.52 -15.68 -2.60
C GLY A 293 -0.61 -14.56 -1.56
N ALA A 294 -1.52 -13.61 -1.77
CA ALA A 294 -1.80 -12.50 -0.85
C ALA A 294 -0.53 -11.70 -0.43
N VAL A 295 0.16 -11.13 -1.42
CA VAL A 295 1.44 -10.44 -1.22
C VAL A 295 1.27 -9.10 -0.51
N GLY A 296 2.09 -8.87 0.53
CA GLY A 296 2.23 -7.58 1.21
C GLY A 296 3.70 -7.17 1.30
N MET A 297 4.02 -5.91 0.97
CA MET A 297 5.41 -5.43 0.95
C MET A 297 5.65 -4.30 1.96
N LEU A 298 6.90 -4.20 2.41
CA LEU A 298 7.41 -3.08 3.20
C LEU A 298 8.86 -2.76 2.82
N ILE A 299 9.18 -1.47 2.75
CA ILE A 299 10.55 -1.00 2.62
C ILE A 299 10.95 -0.27 3.92
N ASN A 300 12.05 -0.70 4.52
CA ASN A 300 12.73 0.07 5.55
C ASN A 300 13.52 1.21 4.89
N GLN A 301 12.99 2.43 4.93
CA GLN A 301 13.53 3.57 4.20
C GLN A 301 14.91 4.03 4.73
N GLN A 302 15.35 3.52 5.89
CA GLN A 302 16.65 3.88 6.48
C GLN A 302 17.82 3.15 5.81
N ASN A 303 17.58 1.98 5.20
CA ASN A 303 18.62 1.15 4.64
C ASN A 303 18.22 0.36 3.39
N ASP A 304 17.03 0.65 2.83
CA ASP A 304 16.47 0.01 1.64
C ASP A 304 16.25 -1.51 1.76
N ASP A 305 16.18 -2.04 2.98
CA ASP A 305 15.78 -3.43 3.20
C ASP A 305 14.32 -3.60 2.78
N VAL A 306 14.07 -4.62 1.94
CA VAL A 306 12.74 -4.95 1.41
C VAL A 306 12.23 -6.21 2.10
N TYR A 307 11.00 -6.16 2.58
CA TYR A 307 10.31 -7.28 3.19
C TYR A 307 9.08 -7.62 2.35
N VAL A 308 8.89 -8.91 2.06
CA VAL A 308 7.70 -9.40 1.37
C VAL A 308 7.08 -10.50 2.21
N ALA A 309 5.89 -10.21 2.76
CA ALA A 309 5.01 -11.19 3.40
C ALA A 309 4.03 -11.77 2.37
N TYR A 310 3.64 -13.02 2.58
CA TYR A 310 2.63 -13.70 1.78
C TYR A 310 2.03 -14.88 2.55
N CYS A 311 0.84 -15.31 2.16
CA CYS A 311 0.24 -16.54 2.69
C CYS A 311 0.83 -17.76 1.96
N LYS A 312 1.07 -18.84 2.69
CA LYS A 312 1.65 -20.09 2.16
C LYS A 312 1.02 -21.31 2.83
N GLY A 313 0.62 -22.32 2.06
CA GLY A 313 -0.04 -23.51 2.60
C GLY A 313 0.07 -24.76 1.73
N GLY A 314 -0.31 -25.90 2.29
CA GLY A 314 -0.38 -27.17 1.55
C GLY A 314 -1.64 -27.30 0.69
N THR A 315 -2.69 -26.57 1.06
CA THR A 315 -3.93 -26.40 0.30
C THR A 315 -4.28 -24.92 0.39
N TRP A 316 -4.14 -24.18 -0.72
CA TRP A 316 -4.53 -22.78 -0.80
C TRP A 316 -5.95 -22.59 -0.25
N GLN A 317 -6.19 -21.43 0.37
CA GLN A 317 -7.50 -21.05 0.90
C GLN A 317 -8.07 -21.91 2.05
N SER A 318 -7.32 -22.85 2.63
CA SER A 318 -7.87 -23.66 3.74
C SER A 318 -6.92 -23.88 4.91
N LEU A 319 -5.63 -24.08 4.64
CA LEU A 319 -4.61 -24.25 5.68
C LEU A 319 -3.32 -23.59 5.20
N THR A 320 -3.17 -22.33 5.59
CA THR A 320 -2.06 -21.44 5.24
C THR A 320 -1.44 -20.84 6.49
N ASP A 321 -0.16 -20.48 6.38
CA ASP A 321 0.60 -19.68 7.33
C ASP A 321 0.95 -18.35 6.65
N VAL A 322 1.23 -17.32 7.45
CA VAL A 322 1.91 -16.12 6.94
C VAL A 322 3.40 -16.32 7.08
N VAL A 323 4.14 -16.11 6.00
CA VAL A 323 5.60 -16.20 5.95
C VAL A 323 6.17 -14.93 5.31
N PHE A 324 7.48 -14.71 5.41
CA PHE A 324 8.13 -13.63 4.71
C PHE A 324 9.57 -13.91 4.29
N HIS A 325 10.04 -13.15 3.30
CA HIS A 325 11.45 -13.00 2.98
C HIS A 325 11.91 -11.56 3.18
N LYS A 326 13.21 -11.41 3.42
CA LYS A 326 13.90 -10.12 3.45
C LYS A 326 14.98 -10.08 2.38
N SER A 327 15.04 -9.00 1.64
CA SER A 327 16.13 -8.64 0.73
C SER A 327 16.89 -7.43 1.30
N THR A 328 18.22 -7.42 1.16
CA THR A 328 19.07 -6.29 1.58
C THR A 328 19.82 -5.65 0.42
N ASP A 329 19.44 -5.97 -0.82
CA ASP A 329 20.12 -5.52 -2.05
C ASP A 329 19.12 -5.12 -3.16
N GLY A 330 17.94 -4.61 -2.75
CA GLY A 330 16.90 -4.15 -3.68
C GLY A 330 16.34 -5.27 -4.55
N MET A 331 15.98 -6.40 -3.93
CA MET A 331 15.38 -7.60 -4.56
C MET A 331 16.35 -8.36 -5.48
N GLY A 332 17.66 -8.21 -5.27
CA GLY A 332 18.67 -8.99 -5.98
C GLY A 332 18.78 -10.41 -5.43
N VAL A 333 18.73 -10.55 -4.11
CA VAL A 333 18.78 -11.83 -3.39
C VAL A 333 17.84 -11.79 -2.19
N TRP A 334 17.09 -12.87 -2.01
CA TRP A 334 16.25 -13.08 -0.84
C TRP A 334 16.97 -13.91 0.22
N GLY A 335 16.84 -13.49 1.49
CA GLY A 335 17.20 -14.31 2.64
C GLY A 335 16.33 -15.56 2.77
N THR A 336 16.57 -16.35 3.80
CA THR A 336 15.75 -17.54 4.09
C THR A 336 14.33 -17.14 4.46
N GLU A 337 13.33 -17.87 3.94
CA GLU A 337 11.93 -17.79 4.36
C GLU A 337 11.82 -17.89 5.89
N GLN A 338 11.07 -16.99 6.50
CA GLN A 338 10.76 -17.00 7.93
C GLN A 338 9.26 -17.20 8.11
N ALA A 339 8.88 -18.07 9.05
CA ALA A 339 7.50 -18.13 9.52
C ALA A 339 7.15 -16.85 10.29
N TYR A 340 5.93 -16.34 10.11
CA TYR A 340 5.44 -15.16 10.80
C TYR A 340 4.27 -15.47 11.75
N THR A 341 3.34 -16.35 11.37
CA THR A 341 2.23 -16.75 12.27
C THR A 341 2.72 -17.52 13.49
N ASP A 342 2.14 -17.22 14.65
CA ASP A 342 2.38 -17.96 15.89
C ASP A 342 1.38 -19.09 16.13
N SER A 343 0.18 -18.95 15.58
CA SER A 343 -0.91 -19.92 15.73
C SER A 343 -0.75 -21.09 14.77
N ALA A 344 -1.68 -22.05 14.87
CA ALA A 344 -1.79 -23.07 13.84
C ALA A 344 -2.17 -22.42 12.51
N SER A 345 -1.77 -23.05 11.40
CA SER A 345 -2.21 -22.66 10.07
C SER A 345 -3.73 -22.61 9.99
N ASP A 346 -4.24 -21.61 9.29
CA ASP A 346 -5.68 -21.40 9.09
C ASP A 346 -5.97 -20.87 7.69
N ASP A 347 -7.21 -20.46 7.41
CA ASP A 347 -7.63 -20.05 6.07
C ASP A 347 -7.31 -18.58 5.71
N PHE A 348 -6.13 -18.07 6.10
CA PHE A 348 -5.71 -16.69 5.84
C PHE A 348 -5.71 -16.28 4.35
N ARG A 349 -6.38 -15.18 3.99
CA ARG A 349 -6.62 -14.79 2.57
C ARG A 349 -6.04 -13.46 2.11
N LEU A 350 -5.49 -12.67 3.03
CA LEU A 350 -4.90 -11.37 2.70
C LEU A 350 -3.79 -11.06 3.69
N ALA A 351 -2.66 -10.54 3.21
CA ALA A 351 -1.63 -9.94 4.05
C ALA A 351 -1.36 -8.50 3.60
N SER A 352 -1.15 -7.59 4.55
CA SER A 352 -0.82 -6.19 4.29
C SER A 352 0.46 -5.81 5.04
N GLY A 353 1.47 -5.35 4.30
CA GLY A 353 2.81 -5.10 4.82
C GLY A 353 3.06 -3.67 5.33
N GLY A 354 2.16 -2.72 5.05
CA GLY A 354 2.31 -1.32 5.46
C GLY A 354 3.22 -0.45 4.57
N ARG A 355 3.88 -1.03 3.56
CA ARG A 355 4.67 -0.39 2.49
C ARG A 355 5.92 0.40 2.89
N THR A 356 5.91 1.11 4.01
CA THR A 356 6.99 2.02 4.38
C THR A 356 7.20 2.10 5.89
N VAL A 357 8.46 2.18 6.32
CA VAL A 357 8.85 2.65 7.65
C VAL A 357 9.94 3.69 7.49
N GLY A 358 9.67 4.91 7.95
CA GLY A 358 10.57 6.06 7.86
C GLY A 358 11.58 6.17 9.01
N ASP A 359 12.16 7.36 9.13
CA ASP A 359 13.16 7.70 10.17
C ASP A 359 12.61 7.63 11.60
N GLY A 360 11.30 7.76 11.76
CA GLY A 360 10.61 7.60 13.05
C GLY A 360 10.74 6.20 13.63
N GLY A 361 11.14 5.22 12.82
CA GLY A 361 11.13 3.81 13.18
C GLY A 361 9.71 3.24 13.17
N GLY A 362 9.62 1.94 13.38
CA GLY A 362 8.38 1.18 13.21
C GLY A 362 8.65 -0.29 13.39
N ARG A 363 7.85 -1.11 12.71
CA ARG A 363 8.06 -2.55 12.62
C ARG A 363 7.69 -3.03 11.24
N PHE A 364 8.32 -4.12 10.81
CA PHE A 364 7.66 -5.01 9.87
C PHE A 364 6.70 -5.88 10.68
N MET A 365 5.41 -5.53 10.60
CA MET A 365 4.29 -6.18 11.28
C MET A 365 3.19 -6.46 10.26
N PRO A 366 3.37 -7.41 9.32
CA PRO A 366 2.29 -7.76 8.42
C PRO A 366 1.03 -8.13 9.21
N VAL A 367 -0.09 -7.53 8.82
CA VAL A 367 -1.42 -7.91 9.32
C VAL A 367 -2.09 -8.80 8.29
N TRP A 368 -2.87 -9.78 8.74
CA TRP A 368 -3.62 -10.66 7.84
C TRP A 368 -5.07 -10.82 8.25
N TYR A 369 -5.87 -11.20 7.26
CA TYR A 369 -7.29 -11.52 7.39
C TYR A 369 -7.49 -13.04 7.52
N ASP A 370 -8.22 -13.43 8.56
CA ASP A 370 -8.71 -14.78 8.85
C ASP A 370 -10.15 -14.90 8.36
N ASP A 371 -10.42 -15.82 7.42
CA ASP A 371 -11.62 -15.74 6.58
C ASP A 371 -12.87 -16.32 7.24
N ASP A 372 -12.75 -17.50 7.86
CA ASP A 372 -13.90 -18.14 8.52
C ASP A 372 -14.25 -17.50 9.88
N GLU A 373 -13.27 -16.95 10.59
CA GLU A 373 -13.46 -16.17 11.81
C GLU A 373 -13.78 -14.69 11.58
N THR A 374 -13.54 -14.17 10.38
CA THR A 374 -13.77 -12.76 10.00
C THR A 374 -13.03 -11.76 10.88
N GLU A 375 -11.72 -11.94 11.03
CA GLU A 375 -10.87 -11.14 11.92
C GLU A 375 -9.55 -10.71 11.28
N ILE A 376 -8.94 -9.66 11.82
CA ILE A 376 -7.60 -9.21 11.45
C ILE A 376 -6.63 -9.50 12.59
N ARG A 377 -5.47 -10.08 12.27
CA ARG A 377 -4.47 -10.52 13.23
C ARG A 377 -3.06 -10.01 12.87
N HIS A 378 -2.17 -10.03 13.87
CA HIS A 378 -0.71 -9.88 13.71
C HIS A 378 0.04 -10.78 14.72
N SER A 379 1.36 -10.94 14.59
CA SER A 379 2.19 -11.70 15.55
C SER A 379 3.14 -10.77 16.30
N ASP A 380 2.92 -10.61 17.61
CA ASP A 380 3.80 -9.79 18.46
C ASP A 380 5.22 -10.37 18.59
N SER A 381 5.36 -11.68 18.42
CA SER A 381 6.62 -12.37 18.68
C SER A 381 7.53 -12.51 17.46
N ASN A 382 6.95 -12.43 16.26
CA ASN A 382 7.68 -12.50 14.99
C ASN A 382 7.81 -11.14 14.29
N ASP A 383 7.24 -10.08 14.88
CA ASP A 383 7.53 -8.69 14.54
C ASP A 383 9.02 -8.39 14.42
N VAL A 384 9.40 -7.69 13.35
CA VAL A 384 10.77 -7.18 13.21
C VAL A 384 10.79 -5.70 13.53
N GLU A 385 11.32 -5.36 14.71
CA GLU A 385 11.52 -3.96 15.09
C GLU A 385 12.49 -3.26 14.13
N ILE A 386 12.06 -2.11 13.63
CA ILE A 386 12.87 -1.18 12.84
C ILE A 386 13.12 0.03 13.71
N ALA A 387 14.33 0.12 14.27
CA ALA A 387 14.70 1.20 15.18
C ALA A 387 14.57 2.58 14.50
N ALA A 388 14.24 3.61 15.28
CA ALA A 388 14.30 4.98 14.78
C ALA A 388 15.73 5.35 14.36
N ALA A 389 15.86 6.12 13.28
CA ALA A 389 17.16 6.60 12.81
C ALA A 389 17.85 7.39 13.92
N SER A 390 19.10 7.03 14.24
CA SER A 390 19.84 7.78 15.27
C SER A 390 20.02 9.22 14.79
N THR A 391 19.55 10.21 15.56
CA THR A 391 19.88 11.61 15.28
C THR A 391 21.39 11.73 15.29
N ALA A 392 22.02 11.81 14.11
CA ALA A 392 23.43 12.11 14.01
C ALA A 392 23.62 13.44 14.73
N THR A 393 24.20 13.39 15.92
CA THR A 393 24.49 14.59 16.69
C THR A 393 25.54 15.27 15.85
N SER A 394 25.12 16.30 15.09
CA SER A 394 26.02 17.07 14.26
C SER A 394 27.05 17.68 15.20
N LEU A 395 28.18 16.97 15.35
CA LEU A 395 29.40 17.52 15.89
C LEU A 395 29.92 18.44 14.80
N LEU A 396 29.23 19.57 14.60
CA LEU A 396 29.84 20.70 13.93
C LEU A 396 31.18 20.90 14.62
N PRO A 397 32.31 20.76 13.90
CA PRO A 397 33.59 21.07 14.49
C PRO A 397 33.46 22.50 14.97
N ARG A 398 33.60 22.73 16.28
CA ARG A 398 33.83 24.07 16.80
C ARG A 398 35.17 24.51 16.20
N TYR A 399 35.14 25.05 14.99
CA TYR A 399 36.24 25.81 14.43
C TYR A 399 36.39 27.04 15.30
N GLY A 400 37.15 26.90 16.38
CA GLY A 400 37.72 28.01 17.11
C GLY A 400 38.60 28.76 16.12
N HIS A 401 38.08 29.85 15.56
CA HIS A 401 38.88 30.81 14.84
C HIS A 401 40.02 31.28 15.75
N PRO A 402 41.30 31.05 15.42
CA PRO A 402 42.36 31.77 16.09
C PRO A 402 42.26 33.23 15.66
N MET A 403 41.98 34.12 16.61
CA MET A 403 42.16 35.56 16.43
C MET A 403 43.61 35.83 16.02
N ARG A 404 43.85 36.09 14.73
CA ARG A 404 45.09 36.71 14.26
C ARG A 404 45.01 38.20 14.58
N HIS A 405 45.69 38.61 15.65
CA HIS A 405 46.04 40.00 15.88
C HIS A 405 46.94 40.51 14.74
N LEU A 406 46.46 41.50 13.99
CA LEU A 406 47.26 42.37 13.15
C LEU A 406 48.08 43.29 14.07
N ILE A 407 49.40 43.11 14.13
CA ILE A 407 50.31 44.14 14.65
C ILE A 407 50.91 44.84 13.43
N GLY A 408 50.61 46.13 13.30
CA GLY A 408 51.30 47.03 12.40
C GLY A 408 52.28 47.91 13.18
N ARG A 409 53.50 48.00 12.64
CA ARG A 409 54.67 48.84 12.99
C ARG A 409 55.53 48.41 14.17
#